data_AF-A0A3N5IK70-F1
#
_entry.id   AF-A0A3N5IK70-F1
#
_cell.length_a   1.000
_cell.length_b   1.000
_cell.length_c   1.000
_cell.angle_alpha   90.00
_cell.angle_beta   90.00
_cell.angle_gamma   90.00
#
_symmetry.space_group_name_H-M   'P 1'
#
loop_
_entity.id
_entity.type
_entity.pdbx_description
1 polymer ?
#
loop_
_entity_poly.entity_id
_entity_poly.type
_entity_poly.pdbx_seq_one_letter_code
_entity_poly.pdbx_strand_id
1 'polypeptide(L)' 'MSLPDVLPEARALSRLDKIRLIQVLSQDLEQDESELIEPGRSYPVWSPDRAFSAAAVILKALEEDEVQP' A
#
# COMPACT_ATOMS: atom_id res chain seq x y z
N MET A 1 -13.54 -12.80 -20.06
CA MET A 1 -13.64 -13.65 -18.86
C MET A 1 -14.36 -12.88 -17.78
N SER A 2 -15.22 -13.54 -17.02
CA SER A 2 -15.88 -12.95 -15.85
C SER A 2 -15.20 -13.44 -14.56
N LEU A 3 -15.36 -12.70 -13.45
CA LEU A 3 -14.78 -13.10 -12.15
C LEU A 3 -15.17 -14.54 -11.72
N PRO A 4 -16.43 -14.99 -11.90
CA PRO A 4 -16.80 -16.37 -11.65
C PRO A 4 -15.97 -17.41 -12.42
N ASP A 5 -15.50 -17.08 -13.62
CA ASP A 5 -14.75 -18.02 -14.46
C ASP A 5 -13.32 -18.24 -13.96
N VAL A 6 -12.67 -17.20 -13.41
CA VAL A 6 -11.27 -17.22 -12.94
C VAL A 6 -11.11 -17.55 -11.45
N LEU A 7 -12.18 -17.40 -10.66
CA LEU A 7 -12.12 -17.61 -9.22
C LEU A 7 -11.73 -19.04 -8.80
N PRO A 8 -12.18 -20.13 -9.48
CA PRO A 8 -11.75 -21.48 -9.15
C PRO A 8 -10.24 -21.68 -9.31
N GLU A 9 -9.68 -21.12 -10.38
CA GLU A 9 -8.26 -21.24 -10.72
C GLU A 9 -7.39 -20.45 -9.73
N ALA A 10 -7.79 -19.22 -9.38
CA ALA A 10 -7.15 -18.42 -8.35
C ALA A 10 -7.17 -19.11 -6.97
N ARG A 11 -8.24 -19.87 -6.65
CA ARG A 11 -8.34 -20.64 -5.40
C ARG A 11 -7.44 -21.87 -5.38
N ALA A 12 -7.14 -22.47 -6.54
CA ALA A 12 -6.27 -23.62 -6.67
C ALA A 12 -4.77 -23.28 -6.51
N LEU A 13 -4.41 -22.00 -6.59
CA LEU A 13 -3.03 -21.53 -6.43
C LEU A 13 -2.42 -21.91 -5.07
N SER A 14 -1.09 -22.12 -5.08
CA SER A 14 -0.30 -22.27 -3.86
C SER A 14 -0.40 -21.00 -2.99
N ARG A 15 -0.07 -21.10 -1.69
CA ARG A 15 -0.06 -19.92 -0.81
C ARG A 15 0.85 -18.82 -1.35
N LEU A 16 2.01 -19.19 -1.89
CA LEU A 16 2.99 -18.25 -2.43
C LEU A 16 2.46 -17.56 -3.69
N ASP A 17 1.81 -18.33 -4.58
CA ASP A 17 1.27 -17.77 -5.82
C ASP A 17 0.04 -16.90 -5.58
N LYS A 18 -0.75 -17.18 -4.54
CA LYS A 18 -1.84 -16.28 -4.09
C LYS A 18 -1.29 -14.93 -3.64
N ILE A 19 -0.20 -14.92 -2.88
CA ILE A 19 0.46 -13.68 -2.45
C ILE A 19 0.98 -12.91 -3.66
N ARG A 20 1.60 -13.60 -4.63
CA ARG A 20 2.04 -12.97 -5.88
C ARG A 20 0.89 -12.40 -6.70
N LEU A 21 -0.22 -13.14 -6.82
CA LEU A 21 -1.42 -12.66 -7.51
C LEU A 21 -1.96 -11.39 -6.88
N ILE A 22 -2.02 -11.33 -5.54
CA ILE A 22 -2.43 -10.12 -4.82
C ILE A 22 -1.49 -8.96 -5.16
N GLN A 23 -0.17 -9.16 -5.14
CA GLN A 23 0.81 -8.11 -5.46
C GLN A 23 0.65 -7.57 -6.89
N VAL A 24 0.47 -8.45 -7.87
CA VAL A 24 0.22 -8.04 -9.27
C VAL A 24 -1.06 -7.21 -9.37
N LEU A 25 -2.16 -7.70 -8.79
CA LEU A 25 -3.43 -6.97 -8.81
C LEU A 25 -3.35 -5.62 -8.10
N SER A 26 -2.60 -5.53 -7.00
CA SER A 26 -2.35 -4.24 -6.33
C SER A 26 -1.59 -3.26 -7.22
N GLN A 27 -0.56 -3.73 -7.93
CA GLN A 27 0.20 -2.88 -8.87
C GLN A 27 -0.65 -2.43 -10.05
N ASP A 28 -1.49 -3.30 -10.59
CA ASP A 28 -2.40 -2.96 -11.69
C ASP A 28 -3.41 -1.88 -11.25
N LEU A 29 -3.94 -1.99 -10.03
CA LEU A 29 -4.85 -1.00 -9.46
C LEU A 29 -4.17 0.36 -9.22
N GLU A 30 -2.91 0.38 -8.79
CA GLU A 30 -2.12 1.61 -8.63
C GLU A 30 -1.81 2.30 -9.97
N GLN A 31 -1.65 1.54 -11.05
CA GLN A 31 -1.44 2.08 -12.39
C GLN A 31 -2.72 2.72 -12.96
N ASP A 32 -3.87 2.10 -12.73
CA ASP A 32 -5.18 2.65 -13.08
C ASP A 32 -5.53 3.90 -12.24
N GLU A 33 -4.92 4.06 -11.06
CA GLU A 33 -5.03 5.21 -10.18
C GLU A 33 -4.19 6.44 -10.60
N SER A 34 -3.60 6.45 -11.79
CA SER A 34 -2.87 7.62 -12.31
C SER A 34 -3.74 8.90 -12.46
N GLU A 35 -5.05 8.81 -12.22
CA GLU A 35 -6.00 9.94 -12.08
C GLU A 35 -6.39 10.28 -10.63
N LEU A 36 -5.69 9.81 -9.59
CA LEU A 36 -6.01 10.16 -8.19
C LEU A 36 -5.95 11.67 -7.88
N ILE A 37 -5.14 12.42 -8.64
CA ILE A 37 -4.99 13.87 -8.53
C ILE A 37 -5.78 14.54 -9.65
N GLU A 38 -6.94 15.08 -9.29
CA GLU A 38 -7.78 15.84 -10.21
C GLU A 38 -7.06 17.15 -10.64
N PRO A 39 -7.04 17.47 -11.95
CA PRO A 39 -6.49 18.74 -12.43
C PRO A 39 -7.20 19.94 -11.79
N GLY A 40 -6.43 20.89 -11.25
CA GLY A 40 -6.97 22.11 -10.64
C GLY A 40 -7.43 21.99 -9.18
N ARG A 41 -7.21 20.82 -8.55
CA ARG A 41 -7.50 20.63 -7.11
C ARG A 41 -6.24 20.81 -6.28
N SER A 42 -6.40 21.52 -5.17
CA SER A 42 -5.33 21.71 -4.18
C SER A 42 -5.42 20.62 -3.14
N TYR A 43 -4.46 19.71 -3.15
CA TYR A 43 -4.34 18.67 -2.13
C TYR A 43 -3.43 19.19 -1.01
N PRO A 44 -3.83 19.05 0.26
CA PRO A 44 -2.97 19.46 1.36
C PRO A 44 -1.73 18.56 1.36
N VAL A 45 -0.58 19.11 0.98
CA VAL A 45 0.70 18.46 1.19
C VAL A 45 1.00 18.56 2.68
N TRP A 46 1.14 17.42 3.35
CA TRP A 46 1.61 17.38 4.72
C TRP A 46 3.09 17.77 4.71
N SER A 47 3.36 19.06 4.91
CA SER A 47 4.72 19.57 4.97
C SER A 47 5.30 19.29 6.37
N PRO A 48 6.57 18.85 6.47
CA PRO A 48 7.19 18.48 7.75
C PRO A 48 7.27 19.62 8.78
N ASP A 49 7.08 20.87 8.36
CA ASP A 49 7.08 22.06 9.24
C ASP A 49 5.96 22.03 10.29
N ARG A 50 4.87 21.28 10.04
CA ARG A 50 3.77 21.11 11.00
C ARG A 50 3.80 19.75 11.71
N ALA A 51 4.82 18.94 11.44
CA ALA A 51 5.02 17.62 12.02
C ALA A 51 5.82 17.69 13.32
N PHE A 52 5.41 18.57 14.25
CA PHE A 52 6.14 18.86 15.49
C PHE A 52 6.42 17.62 16.35
N SER A 53 5.57 16.60 16.25
CA SER A 53 5.71 15.32 16.97
C SER A 53 6.44 14.23 16.19
N ALA A 54 6.76 14.43 14.90
CA ALA A 54 7.33 13.37 14.06
C ALA A 54 8.68 12.88 14.57
N ALA A 55 9.53 13.78 15.08
CA ALA A 55 10.82 13.40 15.66
C ALA A 55 10.66 12.44 16.85
N ALA A 56 9.70 12.72 17.75
CA ALA A 56 9.41 11.87 18.91
C ALA A 56 8.83 10.51 18.49
N VAL A 57 7.98 10.49 17.46
CA VAL A 57 7.40 9.25 16.92
C VAL A 57 8.48 8.38 16.27
N ILE A 58 9.38 8.97 15.48
CA ILE A 58 10.48 8.25 14.82
C ILE A 58 11.47 7.70 15.86
N LEU A 59 11.81 8.48 16.90
CA LEU A 59 12.70 8.02 17.96
C LEU A 59 12.10 6.82 18.73
N LYS A 60 10.82 6.90 19.09
CA LYS A 60 10.11 5.79 19.75
C LYS A 60 10.08 4.53 18.88
N ALA A 61 9.85 4.68 17.58
CA ALA A 61 9.87 3.56 16.65
C ALA A 61 11.26 2.90 16.55
N LEU A 62 12.33 3.70 16.58
CA LEU A 62 13.70 3.18 16.57
C LEU A 62 14.02 2.40 17.85
N GLU A 63 13.63 2.93 19.01
CA GLU A 63 13.78 2.25 20.30
C GLU A 63 12.98 0.94 20.35
N GLU A 64 11.77 0.91 19.77
CA GLU A 64 10.96 -0.30 19.68
C GLU A 64 11.54 -1.36 18.74
N ASP A 65 12.26 -0.96 17.69
CA ASP A 65 12.98 -1.84 16.76
C ASP A 65 14.25 -2.42 17.41
N GLU A 66 15.03 -1.61 18.13
CA GLU A 66 16.22 -2.08 18.87
C GLU A 66 15.88 -3.03 20.03
N VAL A 67 14.65 -2.95 20.56
CA VAL A 67 14.17 -3.81 21.65
C VAL A 67 13.57 -5.13 21.14
N GLN A 68 13.32 -5.27 19.83
CA GLN A 68 12.90 -6.54 19.22
C GLN A 68 14.12 -7.40 18.81
N PRO A 69 14.25 -8.65 19.30
CA PRO A 69 15.39 -9.53 19.01
C PRO A 69 15.39 -10.12 17.59
#